data_AF-A0A8C4ME55-F1
#
_entry.id   AF-A0A8C4ME55-F1
#
_cell.length_a   1.000
_cell.length_b   1.000
_cell.length_c   1.000
_cell.angle_alpha   90.00
_cell.angle_beta   90.00
_cell.angle_gamma   90.00
#
_symmetry.space_group_name_H-M   'P 1'
#
loop_
_entity.id
_entity.type
_entity.pdbx_description
1 polymer ?
#
loop_
_entity_poly.entity_id
_entity_poly.type
_entity_poly.pdbx_seq_one_letter_code
_entity_poly.pdbx_strand_id
1 'polypeptide(L)'
;MACSQHLLLLLLLLGLAEFLVFKRKNVLLLHKVIGEPCKQHSECRSHCCATNSLNPQRFCTPQTIFLQCLSWRKPNGYTCKDYHECRSGCCLMGGLDKQRICRPKTVFLQCLPLRKPNWEYCSDHSECQSQCCIRLNEVSPHRCIPKSGLLVQCLPL
;
A
#
# COMPACT_ATOMS: atom_id res chain seq x y z
N MET A 1 -28.61 -64.22 -14.93
CA MET A 1 -28.81 -62.80 -15.33
C MET A 1 -28.25 -61.83 -14.27
N ALA A 2 -27.03 -62.06 -13.75
CA ALA A 2 -26.44 -61.24 -12.68
C ALA A 2 -25.31 -60.30 -13.16
N CYS A 3 -24.83 -60.50 -14.40
CA CYS A 3 -23.66 -59.80 -14.93
C CYS A 3 -23.99 -58.38 -15.46
N SER A 4 -25.22 -58.12 -15.91
CA SER A 4 -25.61 -56.81 -16.48
C SER A 4 -25.90 -55.76 -15.40
N GLN A 5 -26.44 -56.17 -14.25
CA GLN A 5 -26.73 -55.25 -13.13
C GLN A 5 -25.44 -54.73 -12.48
N HIS A 6 -24.42 -55.58 -12.34
CA HIS A 6 -23.11 -55.17 -11.86
C HIS A 6 -22.41 -54.20 -12.81
N LEU A 7 -22.55 -54.41 -14.12
CA LEU A 7 -21.97 -53.52 -15.13
C LEU A 7 -22.62 -52.13 -15.10
N LEU A 8 -23.95 -52.07 -14.94
CA LEU A 8 -24.71 -50.83 -14.81
C LEU A 8 -24.33 -50.05 -13.55
N LEU A 9 -24.14 -50.74 -12.42
CA LEU A 9 -23.71 -50.11 -11.17
C LEU A 9 -22.29 -49.55 -11.27
N LEU A 10 -21.38 -50.26 -11.94
CA LEU A 10 -20.02 -49.78 -12.23
C LEU A 10 -20.03 -48.54 -13.13
N LEU A 11 -20.86 -48.53 -14.17
CA LEU A 11 -21.01 -47.37 -15.06
C LEU A 11 -21.59 -46.14 -14.33
N LEU A 12 -22.55 -46.34 -13.43
CA LEU A 12 -23.10 -45.30 -12.55
C LEU A 12 -22.06 -44.75 -11.58
N LEU A 13 -21.24 -45.62 -10.98
CA LEU A 13 -20.15 -45.22 -10.07
C LEU A 13 -19.03 -44.47 -10.81
N LEU A 14 -18.68 -44.89 -12.04
CA LEU A 14 -17.73 -44.16 -12.88
C LEU A 14 -18.29 -42.78 -13.27
N GLY A 15 -19.57 -42.69 -13.63
CA GLY A 15 -20.22 -41.41 -13.95
C GLY A 15 -20.23 -40.43 -12.77
N LEU A 16 -20.52 -40.92 -11.55
CA LEU A 16 -20.47 -40.10 -10.34
C LEU A 16 -19.05 -39.65 -9.98
N ALA A 17 -18.04 -40.51 -10.18
CA ALA A 17 -16.64 -40.15 -9.96
C ALA A 17 -16.16 -39.06 -10.95
N GLU A 18 -16.49 -39.21 -12.23
CA GLU A 18 -16.23 -38.21 -13.29
C GLU A 18 -16.90 -36.87 -12.97
N PHE A 19 -18.17 -36.88 -12.53
CA PHE A 19 -18.89 -35.67 -12.13
C PHE A 19 -18.26 -34.97 -10.91
N LEU A 20 -17.81 -35.74 -9.91
CA LEU A 20 -17.12 -35.20 -8.74
C LEU A 20 -15.74 -34.63 -9.10
N VAL A 21 -15.00 -35.28 -10.00
CA VAL A 21 -13.71 -34.79 -10.52
C VAL A 21 -13.89 -33.56 -11.40
N PHE A 22 -14.95 -33.49 -12.22
CA PHE A 22 -15.28 -32.33 -13.05
C PHE A 22 -15.71 -31.12 -12.21
N LYS A 23 -16.47 -31.34 -11.11
CA LYS A 23 -16.70 -30.29 -10.11
C LYS A 23 -15.39 -29.81 -9.47
N ARG A 24 -14.46 -30.72 -9.15
CA ARG A 24 -13.15 -30.37 -8.57
C ARG A 24 -12.27 -29.58 -9.54
N LYS A 25 -12.27 -29.94 -10.83
CA LYS A 25 -11.51 -29.23 -11.89
C LYS A 25 -12.06 -27.82 -12.18
N ASN A 26 -13.38 -27.60 -12.05
CA ASN A 26 -13.95 -26.25 -12.13
C ASN A 26 -13.73 -25.39 -10.87
N VAL A 27 -13.53 -26.00 -9.69
CA VAL A 27 -13.14 -25.28 -8.46
C VAL A 27 -11.65 -24.89 -8.46
N LEU A 28 -10.84 -25.55 -9.29
CA LEU A 28 -9.49 -25.15 -9.69
C LEU A 28 -9.49 -24.05 -10.77
N LEU A 29 -10.62 -23.34 -10.97
CA LEU A 29 -10.60 -22.02 -11.58
C LEU A 29 -9.56 -21.20 -10.82
N LEU A 30 -8.50 -20.85 -11.54
CA LEU A 30 -7.32 -20.16 -11.05
C LEU A 30 -7.77 -19.01 -10.15
N HIS A 31 -7.69 -19.20 -8.83
CA HIS A 31 -8.11 -18.17 -7.91
C HIS A 31 -7.22 -16.96 -8.18
N LYS A 32 -7.86 -15.84 -8.47
CA LYS A 32 -7.19 -14.62 -8.87
C LYS A 32 -6.19 -14.18 -7.80
N VAL A 33 -5.03 -13.75 -8.25
CA VAL A 33 -3.94 -13.29 -7.38
C VAL A 33 -4.14 -11.83 -7.01
N ILE A 34 -3.38 -11.36 -6.01
CA ILE A 34 -3.46 -9.98 -5.52
C ILE A 34 -3.23 -9.00 -6.69
N GLY A 35 -4.08 -7.99 -6.80
CA GLY A 35 -4.02 -6.97 -7.85
C GLY A 35 -4.82 -7.29 -9.10
N GLU A 36 -5.40 -8.49 -9.24
CA GLU A 36 -6.31 -8.81 -10.34
C GLU A 36 -7.71 -8.26 -10.11
N PRO A 37 -8.42 -7.83 -11.17
CA PRO A 37 -9.78 -7.32 -11.05
C PRO A 37 -10.76 -8.42 -10.64
N CYS A 38 -11.64 -8.11 -9.69
CA CYS A 38 -12.60 -9.05 -9.13
C CYS A 38 -13.98 -8.41 -8.99
N LYS A 39 -15.03 -9.22 -8.95
CA LYS A 39 -16.38 -8.76 -8.56
C LYS A 39 -16.77 -9.32 -7.19
N GLN A 40 -16.39 -10.57 -6.92
CA GLN A 40 -16.70 -11.30 -5.69
C GLN A 40 -15.44 -11.75 -4.95
N HIS A 41 -15.58 -11.91 -3.64
CA HIS A 41 -14.52 -12.40 -2.75
C HIS A 41 -14.00 -13.79 -3.15
N SER A 42 -14.89 -14.69 -3.54
CA SER A 42 -14.58 -16.07 -3.95
C SER A 42 -13.67 -16.17 -5.18
N GLU A 43 -13.60 -15.11 -6.00
CA GLU A 43 -12.70 -15.09 -7.16
C GLU A 43 -11.24 -15.00 -6.76
N CYS A 44 -10.92 -14.44 -5.59
CA CYS A 44 -9.57 -14.16 -5.14
C CYS A 44 -9.03 -15.30 -4.27
N ARG A 45 -7.75 -15.65 -4.42
CA ARG A 45 -7.09 -16.64 -3.56
C ARG A 45 -7.10 -16.23 -2.08
N SER A 46 -7.06 -14.92 -1.85
CA SER A 46 -7.17 -14.30 -0.53
C SER A 46 -8.61 -14.17 -0.04
N HIS A 47 -9.63 -14.64 -0.77
CA HIS A 47 -11.03 -14.38 -0.48
C HIS A 47 -11.39 -12.90 -0.24
N CYS A 48 -10.60 -11.96 -0.80
CA CYS A 48 -10.74 -10.55 -0.54
C CYS A 48 -10.77 -9.73 -1.83
N CYS A 49 -11.94 -9.20 -2.15
CA CYS A 49 -12.18 -8.31 -3.28
C CYS A 49 -12.58 -6.93 -2.76
N ALA A 50 -11.70 -5.94 -2.88
CA ALA A 50 -11.90 -4.62 -2.31
C ALA A 50 -11.78 -3.51 -3.38
N THR A 51 -12.55 -2.44 -3.22
CA THR A 51 -12.52 -1.27 -4.11
C THR A 51 -11.20 -0.53 -3.97
N ASN A 52 -10.62 -0.12 -5.10
CA ASN A 52 -9.51 0.83 -5.11
C ASN A 52 -10.08 2.23 -4.84
N SER A 53 -9.55 3.00 -3.88
CA SER A 53 -10.17 4.32 -3.61
C SER A 53 -9.99 5.34 -4.74
N LEU A 54 -9.14 5.07 -5.74
CA LEU A 54 -8.93 5.93 -6.91
C LEU A 54 -9.82 5.58 -8.11
N ASN A 55 -10.42 4.39 -8.13
CA ASN A 55 -11.23 3.91 -9.25
C ASN A 55 -12.31 2.96 -8.70
N PRO A 56 -13.60 3.10 -9.06
CA PRO A 56 -14.67 2.19 -8.60
C PRO A 56 -14.43 0.70 -8.89
N GLN A 57 -13.41 0.36 -9.69
CA GLN A 57 -12.95 -1.00 -9.89
C GLN A 57 -12.44 -1.66 -8.59
N ARG A 58 -12.82 -2.94 -8.44
CA ARG A 58 -12.41 -3.79 -7.30
C ARG A 58 -11.30 -4.74 -7.73
N PHE A 59 -10.36 -4.97 -6.84
CA PHE A 59 -9.21 -5.83 -7.06
C PHE A 59 -9.01 -6.78 -5.89
N CYS A 60 -8.35 -7.92 -6.16
CA CYS A 60 -7.99 -8.87 -5.13
C CYS A 60 -6.96 -8.26 -4.17
N THR A 61 -7.24 -8.26 -2.87
CA THR A 61 -6.36 -7.72 -1.82
C THR A 61 -5.95 -8.80 -0.82
N PRO A 62 -4.80 -8.65 -0.13
CA PRO A 62 -4.40 -9.58 0.92
C PRO A 62 -5.33 -9.53 2.15
N GLN A 63 -5.32 -10.60 2.94
CA GLN A 63 -5.91 -10.65 4.28
C GLN A 63 -4.87 -10.27 5.34
N THR A 64 -5.34 -9.73 6.46
CA THR A 64 -4.55 -9.67 7.69
C THR A 64 -4.48 -11.06 8.34
N ILE A 65 -3.62 -11.22 9.35
CA ILE A 65 -3.55 -12.44 10.18
C ILE A 65 -4.89 -12.79 10.87
N PHE A 66 -5.80 -11.81 10.98
CA PHE A 66 -7.14 -11.97 11.55
C PHE A 66 -8.21 -12.24 10.49
N LEU A 67 -7.83 -12.64 9.27
CA LEU A 67 -8.72 -12.92 8.14
C LEU A 67 -9.56 -11.72 7.69
N GLN A 68 -9.12 -10.49 7.99
CA GLN A 68 -9.79 -9.28 7.54
C GLN A 68 -9.24 -8.81 6.20
N CYS A 69 -10.13 -8.45 5.27
CA CYS A 69 -9.72 -7.91 3.98
C CYS A 69 -9.07 -6.53 4.16
N LEU A 70 -7.86 -6.37 3.63
CA LEU A 70 -7.23 -5.07 3.58
C LEU A 70 -7.95 -4.22 2.54
N SER A 71 -8.56 -3.12 3.00
CA SER A 71 -9.02 -2.08 2.11
C SER A 71 -7.82 -1.47 1.37
N TRP A 72 -8.03 -1.10 0.11
CA TRP A 72 -7.00 -0.40 -0.63
C TRP A 72 -6.64 0.90 0.11
N ARG A 73 -5.35 1.15 0.28
CA ARG A 73 -4.81 2.40 0.83
C ARG A 73 -3.85 3.03 -0.18
N LYS A 74 -3.79 4.35 -0.16
CA LYS A 74 -2.96 5.21 -1.02
C LYS A 74 -1.46 4.90 -0.84
N PRO A 75 -0.69 4.79 -1.94
CA PRO A 75 0.77 4.68 -1.88
C PRO A 75 1.41 5.97 -1.38
N ASN A 76 2.71 5.93 -1.10
CA ASN A 76 3.49 7.13 -0.79
C ASN A 76 3.47 8.13 -1.96
N GLY A 77 3.44 9.43 -1.66
CA GLY A 77 3.40 10.52 -2.64
C GLY A 77 1.99 11.01 -3.02
N TYR A 78 0.94 10.27 -2.67
CA TYR A 78 -0.45 10.67 -2.95
C TYR A 78 -1.00 11.60 -1.88
N THR A 79 -1.82 12.58 -2.28
CA THR A 79 -2.52 13.49 -1.36
C THR A 79 -3.50 12.72 -0.46
N CYS A 80 -3.51 13.05 0.83
CA CYS A 80 -4.32 12.42 1.87
C CYS A 80 -4.94 13.49 2.78
N LYS A 81 -6.09 13.19 3.38
CA LYS A 81 -6.68 14.02 4.45
C LYS A 81 -6.40 13.40 5.81
N ASP A 82 -6.52 12.07 5.89
CA ASP A 82 -6.33 11.26 7.08
C ASP A 82 -5.19 10.22 6.90
N TYR A 83 -4.58 9.80 8.01
CA TYR A 83 -3.53 8.79 8.06
C TYR A 83 -4.01 7.39 7.65
N HIS A 84 -5.28 7.06 7.91
CA HIS A 84 -5.87 5.77 7.52
C HIS A 84 -5.94 5.56 6.01
N GLU A 85 -5.92 6.65 5.23
CA GLU A 85 -5.89 6.58 3.78
C GLU A 85 -4.56 6.04 3.25
N CYS A 86 -3.47 6.17 3.99
CA CYS A 86 -2.13 5.83 3.55
C CYS A 86 -1.74 4.41 3.94
N ARG A 87 -1.07 3.66 3.03
CA ARG A 87 -0.55 2.31 3.34
C ARG A 87 0.39 2.31 4.54
N SER A 88 1.23 3.34 4.62
CA SER A 88 2.16 3.56 5.72
C SER A 88 1.50 4.00 7.02
N GLY A 89 0.23 4.42 6.99
CA GLY A 89 -0.40 5.10 8.12
C GLY A 89 0.19 6.48 8.43
N CYS A 90 0.90 7.11 7.50
CA CYS A 90 1.48 8.45 7.69
C CYS A 90 0.95 9.42 6.64
N CYS A 91 0.14 10.38 7.07
CA CYS A 91 -0.34 11.50 6.26
C CYS A 91 0.26 12.80 6.79
N LEU A 92 1.30 13.30 6.12
CA LEU A 92 2.11 14.42 6.62
C LEU A 92 2.16 15.55 5.59
N MET A 93 2.34 16.77 6.07
CA MET A 93 2.58 17.93 5.20
C MET A 93 3.81 17.67 4.34
N GLY A 94 3.71 17.93 3.04
CA GLY A 94 4.81 17.77 2.10
C GLY A 94 4.69 18.68 0.89
N GLY A 95 5.86 19.06 0.36
CA GLY A 95 5.96 19.91 -0.83
C GLY A 95 5.75 21.40 -0.57
N LEU A 96 5.94 22.19 -1.63
CA LEU A 96 5.78 23.65 -1.64
C LEU A 96 4.32 24.07 -1.41
N ASP A 97 3.36 23.23 -1.82
CA ASP A 97 1.93 23.60 -1.87
C ASP A 97 1.17 23.35 -0.56
N LYS A 98 1.86 23.10 0.55
CA LYS A 98 1.25 22.83 1.87
C LYS A 98 0.18 21.73 1.84
N GLN A 99 0.30 20.75 0.94
CA GLN A 99 -0.63 19.62 0.89
C GLN A 99 -0.15 18.48 1.79
N ARG A 100 -1.10 17.75 2.39
CA ARG A 100 -0.78 16.52 3.11
C ARG A 100 -0.66 15.38 2.12
N ILE A 101 0.46 14.66 2.19
CA ILE A 101 0.76 13.53 1.31
C ILE A 101 1.15 12.30 2.12
N CYS A 102 0.84 11.13 1.58
CA CYS A 102 1.24 9.86 2.16
C CYS A 102 2.76 9.72 2.14
N ARG A 103 3.36 9.39 3.29
CA ARG A 103 4.82 9.26 3.45
C ARG A 103 5.19 7.88 3.98
N PRO A 104 6.36 7.33 3.65
CA PRO A 104 6.82 6.09 4.28
C PRO A 104 7.07 6.31 5.78
N LYS A 105 7.01 5.23 6.56
CA LYS A 105 7.56 5.21 7.92
C LYS A 105 9.08 5.21 7.85
N THR A 106 9.74 5.77 8.86
CA THR A 106 11.19 5.60 9.05
C THR A 106 11.52 4.16 9.46
N VAL A 107 12.81 3.82 9.51
CA VAL A 107 13.29 2.52 10.03
C VAL A 107 12.82 2.25 11.47
N PHE A 108 12.51 3.30 12.24
CA PHE A 108 11.95 3.23 13.59
C PHE A 108 10.42 3.21 13.63
N LEU A 109 9.76 2.97 12.49
CA LEU A 109 8.30 2.94 12.34
C LEU A 109 7.57 4.26 12.67
N GLN A 110 8.30 5.38 12.63
CA GLN A 110 7.77 6.72 12.93
C GLN A 110 7.34 7.46 11.67
N CYS A 111 6.30 8.29 11.79
CA CYS A 111 5.87 9.21 10.73
C CYS A 111 6.62 10.54 10.89
N LEU A 112 7.74 10.71 10.18
CA LEU A 112 8.49 11.96 10.18
C LEU A 112 8.38 12.66 8.82
N PRO A 113 8.22 14.00 8.80
CA PRO A 113 8.25 14.75 7.55
C PRO A 113 9.64 14.59 6.92
N LEU A 114 9.67 14.30 5.62
CA LEU A 114 10.93 14.26 4.89
C LEU A 114 11.45 15.69 4.78
N ARG A 115 12.59 15.94 5.44
CA ARG A 115 13.22 17.25 5.45
C ARG A 115 14.31 17.32 4.37
N LYS A 116 14.50 18.50 3.80
CA LYS A 116 15.48 18.81 2.76
C LYS A 116 16.90 18.67 3.32
N PRO A 117 17.84 18.12 2.55
CA PRO A 117 19.25 18.07 2.91
C PRO A 117 19.86 19.47 2.97
N ASN A 118 21.09 19.58 3.48
CA ASN A 118 21.83 20.84 3.49
C ASN A 118 22.01 21.37 2.06
N TRP A 119 22.07 22.70 1.92
CA TRP A 119 22.22 23.50 0.71
C TRP A 119 20.99 23.63 -0.20
N GLU A 120 19.93 22.86 0.05
CA GLU A 120 18.64 23.01 -0.62
C GLU A 120 17.93 24.32 -0.25
N TYR A 121 17.14 24.84 -1.19
CA TYR A 121 16.33 26.03 -0.94
C TYR A 121 15.21 25.73 0.06
N CYS A 122 14.95 26.67 0.95
CA CYS A 122 13.92 26.53 1.99
C CYS A 122 13.19 27.85 2.19
N SER A 123 11.97 27.76 2.72
CA SER A 123 11.21 28.94 3.18
C SER A 123 11.06 28.95 4.70
N ASP A 124 11.07 27.77 5.34
CA ASP A 124 10.90 27.60 6.78
C ASP A 124 11.94 26.63 7.38
N HIS A 125 12.29 26.84 8.65
CA HIS A 125 13.22 25.99 9.39
C HIS A 125 12.78 24.52 9.42
N SER A 126 11.47 24.24 9.55
CA SER A 126 10.93 22.88 9.62
C SER A 126 11.13 22.06 8.34
N GLU A 127 11.40 22.73 7.21
CA GLU A 127 11.71 22.08 5.94
C GLU A 127 13.10 21.43 5.94
N CYS A 128 14.04 21.91 6.75
CA CYS A 128 15.44 21.50 6.71
C CYS A 128 15.75 20.37 7.69
N GLN A 129 16.56 19.38 7.30
CA GLN A 129 16.96 18.28 8.20
C GLN A 129 17.63 18.80 9.46
N SER A 130 18.48 19.82 9.28
CA SER A 130 19.15 20.59 10.32
C SER A 130 18.24 21.54 11.10
N GLN A 131 16.97 21.70 10.74
CA GLN A 131 16.08 22.73 11.27
C GLN A 131 16.61 24.17 11.12
N CYS A 132 17.53 24.40 10.18
CA CYS A 132 18.14 25.70 9.95
C CYS A 132 17.91 26.13 8.50
N CYS A 133 17.01 27.08 8.30
CA CYS A 133 16.78 27.75 7.04
C CYS A 133 17.27 29.19 7.17
N ILE A 134 18.44 29.52 6.61
CA ILE A 134 19.01 30.86 6.75
C ILE A 134 19.39 31.46 5.40
N ARG A 135 19.58 32.77 5.39
CA ARG A 135 20.16 33.50 4.29
C ARG A 135 21.68 33.59 4.46
N LEU A 136 22.46 33.27 3.43
CA LEU A 136 23.93 33.31 3.51
C LEU A 136 24.48 34.74 3.37
N ASN A 137 23.87 35.53 2.49
CA ASN A 137 24.17 36.95 2.22
C ASN A 137 22.87 37.72 1.96
N GLU A 138 22.85 39.04 2.12
CA GLU A 138 21.66 39.89 1.96
C GLU A 138 20.87 39.67 0.66
N VAL A 139 21.52 39.28 -0.44
CA VAL A 139 20.89 39.07 -1.75
C VAL A 139 20.53 37.60 -2.02
N SER A 140 21.09 36.66 -1.26
CA SER A 140 20.92 35.24 -1.51
C SER A 140 19.53 34.74 -1.09
N PRO A 141 18.99 33.68 -1.73
CA PRO A 141 17.82 32.96 -1.23
C PRO A 141 18.16 32.14 0.02
N HIS A 142 17.15 31.84 0.83
CA HIS A 142 17.32 31.01 2.02
C HIS A 142 17.66 29.57 1.64
N ARG A 143 18.59 28.97 2.40
CA ARG A 143 19.05 27.60 2.22
C ARG A 143 19.10 26.84 3.54
N CYS A 144 18.93 25.54 3.45
CA CYS A 144 19.18 24.64 4.55
C CYS A 144 20.68 24.62 4.86
N ILE A 145 21.10 24.83 6.10
CA ILE A 145 22.52 24.75 6.50
C ILE A 145 22.70 23.74 7.63
N PRO A 146 23.86 23.07 7.77
CA PRO A 146 24.12 22.27 8.96
C PRO A 146 24.13 23.14 10.23
N LYS A 147 23.74 22.57 11.37
CA LYS A 147 23.96 23.23 12.66
C LYS A 147 25.46 23.21 12.96
N SER A 148 26.03 24.32 13.42
CA SER A 148 27.46 24.47 13.70
C SER A 148 27.72 25.09 15.08
N GLY A 149 28.94 24.89 15.60
CA GLY A 149 29.37 25.38 16.91
C GLY A 149 28.94 24.50 18.10
N LEU A 150 29.49 24.81 19.28
CA LEU A 150 29.26 24.07 20.52
C LEU A 150 27.78 24.09 20.98
N LEU A 151 27.07 25.17 20.62
CA LEU A 151 25.67 25.39 20.95
C LEU A 151 24.71 24.91 19.85
N VAL A 152 25.22 24.29 18.78
CA VAL A 152 24.42 23.69 17.71
C VAL A 152 23.47 24.74 17.09
N GLN A 153 24.02 25.91 16.74
CA GLN A 153 23.28 27.07 16.24
C GLN A 153 23.22 27.09 14.71
N CYS A 154 22.25 27.84 14.16
CA CYS A 154 22.11 28.08 12.72
C CYS A 154 23.04 29.21 12.27
N LEU A 155 24.35 28.95 12.21
CA LEU A 155 25.34 29.95 11.80
C LEU A 155 25.76 29.72 10.34
N PRO A 156 25.85 30.79 9.52
CA PRO A 156 26.51 30.70 8.23
C PRO A 156 27.96 30.27 8.44
N LEU A 157 28.41 29.27 7.67
CA LEU A 157 29.79 28.77 7.68
C LEU A 157 30.75 29.80 7.08
#